data_AF-A0A1M4UB42-F1
#
_entry.id   AF-A0A1M4UB42-F1
#
_cell.length_a   1.000
_cell.length_b   1.000
_cell.length_c   1.000
_cell.angle_alpha   90.00
_cell.angle_beta   90.00
_cell.angle_gamma   90.00
#
_symmetry.space_group_name_H-M   'P 1'
#
loop_
_entity.id
_entity.type
_entity.pdbx_description
1 polymer ?
#
loop_
_entity_poly.entity_id
_entity_poly.type
_entity_poly.pdbx_seq_one_letter_code
_entity_poly.pdbx_strand_id
1 'polypeptide(L)'
;MLLDHAQGMVFRPPSEANSFILRITLGCSHNACTFCAMYRGIQFRTRPLEKIRCIVENAAQRSPDIRRVFLGDGYALMLPPENCCPS
;
A
#
# COMPACT_ATOMS: atom_id res chain seq x y z
N MET A 1 3.30 -7.78 -8.10
CA MET A 1 3.50 -8.73 -6.99
C MET A 1 2.93 -8.11 -5.72
N LEU A 2 2.06 -8.80 -4.98
CA LEU A 2 1.58 -8.36 -3.68
C LEU A 2 2.30 -9.18 -2.61
N LEU A 3 3.16 -8.56 -1.82
CA LEU A 3 3.95 -9.23 -0.77
C LEU A 3 3.34 -8.98 0.61
N ASP A 4 2.02 -8.91 0.69
CA ASP A 4 1.36 -8.46 1.89
C ASP A 4 0.05 -9.20 2.18
N HIS A 5 -0.08 -9.74 3.39
CA HIS A 5 -1.24 -10.51 3.86
C HIS A 5 -2.29 -9.64 4.58
N ALA A 6 -2.26 -8.30 4.46
CA ALA A 6 -3.26 -7.48 5.13
C ALA A 6 -4.66 -7.61 4.53
N GLN A 7 -5.66 -7.46 5.41
CA GLN A 7 -7.08 -7.49 5.11
C GLN A 7 -7.45 -6.42 4.07
N GLY A 8 -8.41 -6.78 3.22
CA GLY A 8 -8.96 -5.91 2.19
C GLY A 8 -8.70 -6.41 0.79
N MET A 9 -9.61 -6.04 -0.11
CA MET A 9 -9.47 -6.34 -1.53
C MET A 9 -8.39 -5.46 -2.13
N VAL A 10 -7.54 -6.02 -2.97
CA VAL A 10 -6.56 -5.26 -3.75
C VAL A 10 -6.96 -5.36 -5.21
N PHE A 11 -7.42 -4.25 -5.77
CA PHE A 11 -7.66 -4.15 -7.20
C PHE A 11 -6.36 -3.72 -7.90
N ARG A 12 -5.94 -4.50 -8.90
CA ARG A 12 -4.72 -4.25 -9.67
C ARG A 12 -5.07 -4.23 -11.15
N PRO A 13 -5.12 -3.06 -11.81
CA PRO A 13 -5.38 -2.99 -13.23
C PRO A 13 -4.25 -3.65 -14.04
N PRO A 14 -4.53 -4.18 -15.25
CA PRO A 14 -3.54 -4.89 -16.06
C PRO A 14 -2.34 -4.02 -16.46
N SER A 15 -2.54 -2.69 -16.57
CA SER A 15 -1.45 -1.74 -16.85
C SER A 15 -0.38 -1.71 -15.73
N GLU A 16 -0.72 -2.16 -14.52
CA GLU A 16 0.18 -2.18 -13.35
C GLU A 16 0.75 -3.59 -13.10
N ALA A 17 0.59 -4.52 -14.04
CA ALA A 17 0.97 -5.93 -13.90
C ALA A 17 2.47 -6.16 -13.60
N ASN A 18 3.34 -5.19 -13.90
CA ASN A 18 4.78 -5.27 -13.61
C ASN A 18 5.23 -4.36 -12.44
N SER A 19 4.29 -3.72 -11.74
CA SER A 19 4.63 -2.80 -10.65
C SER A 19 4.40 -3.43 -9.27
N PHE A 20 5.08 -2.90 -8.26
CA PHE A 20 4.87 -3.30 -6.88
C PHE A 20 3.83 -2.39 -6.23
N ILE A 21 2.81 -2.95 -5.57
CA ILE A 21 1.84 -2.16 -4.82
C ILE A 21 2.25 -2.23 -3.35
N LEU A 22 2.73 -1.10 -2.82
CA LEU A 22 3.11 -0.93 -1.43
C LEU A 22 1.95 -0.30 -0.66
N ARG A 23 1.29 -1.12 0.17
CA ARG A 23 0.22 -0.64 1.07
C ARG A 23 0.84 -0.06 2.33
N ILE A 24 0.79 1.27 2.43
CA ILE A 24 1.31 2.04 3.58
C ILE A 24 0.23 2.33 4.62
N THR A 25 -1.03 2.37 4.18
CA THR A 25 -2.21 2.45 5.04
C THR A 25 -3.06 1.21 4.77
N LEU A 26 -3.93 0.87 5.71
CA LEU A 26 -4.95 -0.15 5.53
C LEU A 26 -6.31 0.50 5.72
N GLY A 27 -7.20 0.31 4.75
CA GLY A 27 -8.52 0.92 4.78
C GLY A 27 -8.50 2.38 4.33
N CYS A 28 -9.57 3.11 4.64
CA CYS A 28 -9.74 4.51 4.27
C CYS A 28 -10.17 5.32 5.49
N SER A 29 -9.58 6.50 5.68
CA SER A 29 -9.92 7.42 6.79
C SER A 29 -11.38 7.89 6.74
N HIS A 30 -12.00 7.90 5.57
CA HIS A 30 -13.38 8.33 5.37
C HIS A 30 -14.40 7.23 5.66
N ASN A 31 -14.17 5.99 5.21
CA ASN A 31 -14.98 4.76 5.40
C ASN A 31 -16.53 4.88 5.35
N ALA A 32 -17.08 5.94 4.77
CA ALA A 32 -18.52 6.21 4.66
C ALA A 32 -19.02 6.19 3.20
N CYS A 33 -18.15 5.90 2.24
CA CYS A 33 -18.50 5.85 0.82
C CYS A 33 -19.47 4.71 0.53
N THR A 34 -20.62 5.02 -0.08
CA THR A 34 -21.63 4.03 -0.50
C THR A 34 -21.17 3.14 -1.65
N PHE A 35 -20.23 3.62 -2.47
CA PHE A 35 -19.69 2.91 -3.64
C PHE A 35 -18.44 2.08 -3.35
N CYS A 36 -17.78 2.27 -2.19
CA CYS A 36 -16.51 1.61 -1.92
C CYS A 36 -16.73 0.21 -1.36
N ALA A 37 -16.58 -0.81 -2.19
CA ALA A 37 -16.55 -2.20 -1.72
C ALA A 37 -15.19 -2.57 -1.08
N MET A 38 -14.12 -1.84 -1.41
CA MET A 38 -12.74 -2.24 -1.12
C MET A 38 -12.34 -2.10 0.35
N TYR A 39 -12.82 -1.05 1.02
CA TYR A 39 -12.45 -0.73 2.42
C TYR A 39 -13.61 -0.84 3.41
N ARG A 40 -14.79 -1.22 2.94
CA ARG A 40 -16.00 -1.29 3.76
C ARG A 40 -15.81 -2.29 4.90
N GLY A 41 -15.90 -1.80 6.14
CA GLY A 41 -15.70 -2.61 7.35
C GLY A 41 -14.23 -2.78 7.78
N ILE A 42 -13.27 -2.22 7.05
CA ILE A 42 -11.85 -2.24 7.43
C ILE A 42 -11.54 -0.98 8.23
N GLN A 43 -11.01 -1.15 9.44
CA GLN A 43 -10.58 -0.04 10.29
C GLN A 43 -9.35 0.64 9.69
N PHE A 44 -9.39 1.97 9.55
CA PHE A 44 -8.26 2.73 9.04
C PHE A 44 -7.07 2.66 10.01
N ARG A 45 -5.91 2.22 9.52
CA ARG A 45 -4.66 2.21 10.28
C ARG A 45 -3.47 2.51 9.39
N THR A 46 -2.55 3.33 9.88
CA THR A 46 -1.21 3.51 9.30
C THR A 46 -0.31 2.35 9.71
N ARG A 47 0.54 1.91 8.78
CA ARG A 47 1.54 0.89 9.08
C ARG A 47 2.78 1.54 9.69
N PRO A 48 3.45 0.87 10.65
CA PRO A 48 4.71 1.36 11.17
C PRO A 48 5.77 1.33 10.06
N LEU A 49 6.65 2.33 10.05
CA LEU A 49 7.69 2.51 9.04
C LEU A 49 8.59 1.28 8.91
N GLU A 50 8.91 0.62 10.03
CA GLU A 50 9.70 -0.63 10.06
C GLU A 50 9.06 -1.74 9.22
N LYS A 51 7.73 -1.89 9.26
CA LYS A 51 7.02 -2.87 8.43
C LYS A 51 7.09 -2.50 6.95
N ILE A 52 6.96 -1.21 6.64
CA ILE A 52 7.05 -0.70 5.26
C ILE A 52 8.45 -0.98 4.72
N ARG A 53 9.49 -0.67 5.50
CA ARG A 53 10.89 -0.91 5.15
C ARG A 53 11.18 -2.40 4.91
N CYS A 54 10.72 -3.27 5.80
CA CYS A 54 10.84 -4.72 5.65
C CYS A 54 10.17 -5.22 4.35
N ILE A 55 9.01 -4.67 3.98
CA ILE A 55 8.32 -5.02 2.73
C ILE A 55 9.11 -4.55 1.51
N VAL A 56 9.68 -3.34 1.55
CA VAL A 56 10.52 -2.79 0.48
C VAL A 56 11.78 -3.64 0.30
N GLU A 57 12.46 -3.99 1.40
CA GLU A 57 13.66 -4.85 1.36
C GLU A 57 13.33 -6.25 0.81
N ASN A 58 12.23 -6.85 1.24
CA ASN A 58 11.76 -8.13 0.70
C ASN A 58 11.39 -8.03 -0.79
N ALA A 59 10.78 -6.92 -1.22
CA ALA A 59 10.44 -6.68 -2.62
C ALA A 59 11.69 -6.53 -3.48
N ALA A 60 12.70 -5.79 -2.99
CA ALA A 60 13.98 -5.61 -3.66
C ALA A 60 14.74 -6.94 -3.82
N GLN A 61 14.73 -7.80 -2.80
CA GLN A 61 15.36 -9.12 -2.87
C GLN A 61 14.62 -10.08 -3.81
N ARG A 62 13.28 -10.09 -3.79
CA ARG A 62 12.48 -11.04 -4.59
C ARG A 62 12.25 -10.61 -6.02
N SER A 63 12.40 -9.33 -6.32
CA SER A 63 12.09 -8.78 -7.64
C SER A 63 12.99 -7.57 -7.93
N PRO A 64 14.29 -7.81 -8.19
CA PRO A 64 15.26 -6.74 -8.47
C PRO A 64 14.92 -5.91 -9.72
N ASP A 65 14.11 -6.45 -10.64
CA ASP A 65 13.68 -5.76 -11.86
C ASP A 65 12.52 -4.77 -11.67
N ILE A 66 11.94 -4.69 -10.46
CA ILE A 66 10.85 -3.76 -10.18
C ILE A 66 11.40 -2.33 -10.17
N ARG A 67 10.99 -1.56 -11.18
CA ARG A 67 11.36 -0.14 -11.32
C ARG A 67 10.28 0.83 -10.87
N ARG A 68 9.07 0.35 -10.55
CA ARG A 68 7.93 1.19 -10.22
C ARG A 68 7.17 0.64 -9.01
N VAL A 69 6.97 1.51 -8.03
CA VAL A 69 6.20 1.24 -6.82
C VAL A 69 4.99 2.17 -6.80
N PHE A 70 3.80 1.59 -6.69
CA PHE A 70 2.56 2.32 -6.44
C PHE A 70 2.27 2.30 -4.95
N LEU A 71 2.14 3.48 -4.36
CA LEU A 71 1.65 3.62 -2.99
C LEU A 71 0.13 3.44 -3.01
N GLY A 72 -0.31 2.27 -2.52
CA GLY A 72 -1.72 1.91 -2.48
C GLY A 72 -2.40 2.28 -1.17
N ASP A 73 -3.71 2.02 -1.12
CA ASP A 73 -4.65 2.27 -0.04
C ASP A 73 -5.20 3.70 0.10
N GLY A 74 -6.30 3.81 0.87
CA GLY A 74 -7.26 4.92 0.83
C GLY A 74 -6.75 6.29 1.26
N TYR A 75 -5.52 6.41 1.73
CA TYR A 75 -4.88 7.71 1.94
C TYR A 75 -3.35 7.61 2.02
N ALA A 76 -2.71 7.29 0.89
CA ALA A 76 -1.25 7.31 0.79
C ALA A 76 -0.60 8.69 1.09
N LEU A 77 -1.35 9.78 0.87
CA LEU A 77 -0.86 11.17 0.97
C LEU A 77 -1.03 11.83 2.35
N MET A 78 -1.51 11.11 3.36
CA MET A 78 -1.75 11.61 4.74
C MET A 78 -0.46 11.48 5.55
N LEU A 79 0.47 10.66 5.08
CA LEU A 79 1.77 10.54 5.69
C LEU A 79 2.54 11.83 5.41
N PRO A 80 3.07 12.48 6.46
CA PRO A 80 3.96 13.61 6.25
C PRO A 80 5.16 13.13 5.38
N PRO A 81 5.62 13.97 4.44
CA PRO A 81 6.62 13.58 3.45
C PRO A 81 7.91 13.04 4.08
N GLU A 82 8.28 13.53 5.27
CA GLU A 82 9.40 13.03 6.08
C GLU A 82 9.34 11.52 6.41
N ASN A 83 8.14 10.93 6.47
CA ASN A 83 7.95 9.52 6.77
C ASN A 83 8.00 8.62 5.53
N CYS A 84 7.92 9.20 4.32
CA CYS A 84 7.90 8.42 3.08
C CYS A 84 9.30 8.22 2.50
N CYS A 85 10.24 9.13 2.79
CA CYS A 85 11.62 9.04 2.34
C CYS A 85 12.51 9.77 3.35
N PRO A 86 13.19 9.07 4.29
CA PRO A 86 14.30 9.70 5.01
C PRO A 86 15.39 10.01 3.99
N SER A 87 15.74 11.29 3.85
CA SER A 87 16.88 11.77 3.08
C SER A 87 18.19 11.19 3.57
#